data_AF-A0A073JUS5-F1
#
_entry.id   AF-A0A073JUS5-F1
#
_cell.length_a   1.000
_cell.length_b   1.000
_cell.length_c   1.000
_cell.angle_alpha   90.00
_cell.angle_beta   90.00
_cell.angle_gamma   90.00
#
_symmetry.space_group_name_H-M   'P 1'
#
loop_
_entity.id
_entity.type
_entity.pdbx_description
1 polymer ?
#
loop_
_entity_poly.entity_id
_entity_poly.type
_entity_poly.pdbx_seq_one_letter_code
_entity_poly.pdbx_strand_id
1 'polypeptide(L)'
;MSFFSRLFKKVEQVNNRESTLNELNEELYVESPIEEANSFWVSMAQNLIINTVKAADNNVERAFVLVNFKKGEVSFDIFYQINGHLYFWNQLENQTIKKRIEHELLPQASEVADAVNKQFREANHPTISFAELQFEWETKAWFSHIIWEDDPASQLPKAQILNEWFSLIKKETQNKPLNSDTKFSWYPSNS
;
A
#
# COMPACT_ATOMS: atom_id res chain seq x y z
N MET A 1 13.20 8.75 27.38
CA MET A 1 12.18 8.94 28.44
C MET A 1 10.99 8.05 28.12
N SER A 2 10.51 7.28 29.09
CA SER A 2 9.41 6.33 28.92
C SER A 2 8.06 7.04 28.77
N PHE A 3 7.10 6.46 28.04
CA PHE A 3 5.74 6.97 27.84
C PHE A 3 5.10 7.44 29.16
N PHE A 4 5.16 6.58 30.19
CA PHE A 4 4.63 6.88 31.52
C PHE A 4 5.25 8.12 32.14
N SER A 5 6.56 8.34 31.97
CA SER A 5 7.23 9.53 32.53
C SER A 5 6.80 10.84 31.84
N ARG A 6 6.40 10.80 30.58
CA ARG A 6 5.84 11.97 29.87
C ARG A 6 4.40 12.22 30.28
N LEU A 7 3.61 11.15 30.39
CA LEU A 7 2.21 11.17 30.82
C LEU A 7 2.06 11.73 32.24
N PHE A 8 2.83 11.25 33.20
CA PHE A 8 2.81 11.77 34.57
C PHE A 8 3.18 13.25 34.64
N LYS A 9 4.16 13.68 33.85
CA LYS A 9 4.59 15.08 33.80
C LYS A 9 3.50 16.00 33.23
N LYS A 10 2.79 15.57 32.18
CA LYS A 10 1.70 16.38 31.59
C LYS A 10 0.45 16.39 32.46
N VAL A 11 0.11 15.29 33.12
CA VAL A 11 -0.97 15.24 34.13
C VAL A 11 -0.68 16.23 35.26
N GLU A 12 0.58 16.31 35.70
CA GLU A 12 1.02 17.28 36.70
C GLU A 12 0.91 18.73 36.19
N GLN A 13 1.27 18.98 34.92
CA GLN A 13 1.10 20.29 34.28
C GLN A 13 -0.38 20.71 34.16
N VAL A 14 -1.29 19.79 33.86
CA VAL A 14 -2.73 20.09 33.87
C VAL A 14 -3.25 20.40 35.26
N ASN A 15 -2.83 19.62 36.27
CA ASN A 15 -3.20 19.86 37.66
C ASN A 15 -2.69 21.23 38.17
N ASN A 16 -1.51 21.65 37.70
CA ASN A 16 -0.94 22.97 38.00
C ASN A 16 -1.49 24.11 37.12
N ARG A 17 -2.46 23.83 36.23
CA ARG A 17 -3.04 24.77 35.24
C ARG A 17 -2.03 25.32 34.23
N GLU A 18 -0.92 24.63 34.04
CA GLU A 18 0.14 24.95 33.07
C GLU A 18 -0.13 24.34 31.69
N SER A 19 -1.08 23.41 31.59
CA SER A 19 -1.54 22.81 30.33
C SER A 19 -3.06 22.57 30.40
N THR A 20 -3.73 22.51 29.25
CA THR A 20 -5.17 22.28 29.21
C THR A 20 -5.53 20.80 29.19
N LEU A 21 -6.76 20.46 29.60
CA LEU A 21 -7.27 19.08 29.46
C LEU A 21 -7.24 18.58 28.02
N ASN A 22 -7.39 19.48 27.02
CA ASN A 22 -7.30 19.12 25.61
C ASN A 22 -5.86 18.79 25.19
N GLU A 23 -4.87 19.57 25.63
CA GLU A 23 -3.45 19.30 25.36
C GLU A 23 -2.97 18.02 26.04
N LEU A 24 -3.52 17.69 27.21
CA LEU A 24 -3.31 16.40 27.85
C LEU A 24 -3.98 15.27 27.08
N ASN A 25 -5.18 15.50 26.52
CA ASN A 25 -5.87 14.50 25.70
C ASN A 25 -5.15 14.22 24.37
N GLU A 26 -4.57 15.25 23.75
CA GLU A 26 -3.71 15.12 22.56
C GLU A 26 -2.41 14.37 22.86
N GLU A 27 -1.81 14.58 24.04
CA GLU A 27 -0.61 13.81 24.45
C GLU A 27 -0.93 12.43 25.03
N LEU A 28 -2.18 12.22 25.46
CA LEU A 28 -2.79 10.94 25.82
C LEU A 28 -3.29 10.17 24.60
N TYR A 29 -3.19 10.72 23.39
CA TYR A 29 -3.50 9.98 22.17
C TYR A 29 -2.47 8.86 22.04
N VAL A 30 -2.85 7.70 22.54
CA VAL A 30 -2.22 6.42 22.26
C VAL A 30 -2.89 5.95 20.99
N GLU A 31 -2.16 5.97 19.87
CA GLU A 31 -2.64 5.31 18.64
C GLU A 31 -3.08 3.90 19.03
N SER A 32 -4.30 3.56 18.66
CA SER A 32 -4.77 2.19 18.85
C SER A 32 -3.85 1.25 18.06
N PRO A 33 -3.65 -0.01 18.51
CA PRO A 33 -2.80 -0.96 17.78
C PRO A 33 -3.18 -1.11 16.29
N ILE A 34 -4.45 -0.90 15.95
CA ILE A 34 -4.93 -0.92 14.58
C ILE A 34 -4.54 0.34 13.79
N GLU A 35 -4.53 1.52 14.41
CA GLU A 35 -4.01 2.75 13.78
C GLU A 35 -2.52 2.64 13.52
N GLU A 36 -1.74 2.09 14.46
CA GLU A 36 -0.31 1.82 14.27
C GLU A 36 -0.07 0.83 13.11
N ALA A 37 -0.85 -0.27 13.05
CA ALA A 37 -0.77 -1.24 11.97
C ALA A 37 -1.13 -0.64 10.60
N ASN A 38 -2.15 0.21 10.55
CA ASN A 38 -2.54 0.93 9.34
C ASN A 38 -1.47 1.94 8.90
N SER A 39 -0.91 2.72 9.82
CA SER A 39 0.20 3.65 9.56
C SER A 39 1.44 2.91 9.03
N PHE A 40 1.74 1.73 9.61
CA PHE A 40 2.80 0.87 9.13
C PHE A 40 2.55 0.37 7.70
N TRP A 41 1.33 -0.10 7.41
CA TRP A 41 0.93 -0.49 6.05
C TRP A 41 1.09 0.66 5.06
N VAL A 42 0.58 1.85 5.38
CA VAL A 42 0.68 3.04 4.52
C VAL A 42 2.14 3.35 4.18
N SER A 43 3.03 3.30 5.17
CA SER A 43 4.47 3.50 4.95
C SER A 43 5.07 2.43 4.03
N MET A 44 4.73 1.14 4.24
CA MET A 44 5.22 0.05 3.41
C MET A 44 4.69 0.11 1.97
N ALA A 45 3.39 0.37 1.80
CA ALA A 45 2.76 0.54 0.50
C ALA A 45 3.38 1.69 -0.29
N GLN A 46 3.60 2.84 0.37
CA GLN A 46 4.25 4.00 -0.25
C GLN A 46 5.69 3.66 -0.69
N ASN A 47 6.47 2.99 0.15
CA ASN A 47 7.83 2.56 -0.19
C ASN A 47 7.83 1.59 -1.39
N LEU A 48 6.91 0.63 -1.41
CA LEU A 48 6.76 -0.32 -2.50
C LEU A 48 6.43 0.38 -3.83
N ILE A 49 5.50 1.33 -3.82
CA ILE A 49 5.15 2.14 -5.00
C ILE A 49 6.35 2.95 -5.47
N ILE A 50 7.05 3.66 -4.56
CA ILE A 50 8.22 4.47 -4.91
C ILE A 50 9.29 3.60 -5.57
N ASN A 51 9.58 2.43 -5.00
CA ASN A 51 10.59 1.54 -5.55
C ASN A 51 10.13 0.94 -6.89
N THR A 52 8.84 0.69 -7.07
CA THR A 52 8.24 0.26 -8.35
C THR A 52 8.43 1.30 -9.45
N VAL A 53 8.23 2.58 -9.15
CA VAL A 53 8.41 3.69 -10.11
C VAL A 53 9.90 3.90 -10.41
N LYS A 54 10.77 3.85 -9.39
CA LYS A 54 12.23 3.94 -9.56
C LYS A 54 12.80 2.80 -10.40
N ALA A 55 12.27 1.59 -10.26
CA ALA A 55 12.71 0.45 -11.07
C ALA A 55 12.48 0.69 -12.57
N ALA A 56 11.46 1.47 -12.92
CA ALA A 56 11.16 1.89 -14.29
C ALA A 56 11.84 3.22 -14.69
N ASP A 57 12.93 3.61 -14.02
CA ASP A 57 13.68 4.85 -14.23
C ASP A 57 12.81 6.11 -14.19
N ASN A 58 11.70 6.08 -13.44
CA ASN A 58 10.72 7.17 -13.38
C ASN A 58 10.11 7.55 -14.74
N ASN A 59 10.23 6.70 -15.76
CA ASN A 59 9.78 6.97 -17.13
C ASN A 59 8.43 6.30 -17.43
N VAL A 60 7.53 6.33 -16.45
CA VAL A 60 6.20 5.72 -16.52
C VAL A 60 5.15 6.79 -16.28
N GLU A 61 4.03 6.68 -16.97
CA GLU A 61 2.89 7.58 -16.75
C GLU A 61 2.17 7.19 -15.46
N ARG A 62 2.00 5.88 -15.27
CA ARG A 62 1.36 5.27 -14.09
C ARG A 62 1.99 3.93 -13.75
N ALA A 63 1.95 3.57 -12.48
CA ALA A 63 2.40 2.27 -11.99
C ALA A 63 1.31 1.62 -11.13
N PHE A 64 1.21 0.31 -11.24
CA PHE A 64 0.23 -0.50 -10.53
C PHE A 64 0.91 -1.73 -9.94
N VAL A 65 0.57 -2.06 -8.70
CA VAL A 65 1.10 -3.24 -8.00
C VAL A 65 -0.05 -4.00 -7.37
N LEU A 66 -0.21 -5.27 -7.74
CA LEU A 66 -1.00 -6.21 -6.97
C LEU A 66 -0.06 -6.90 -5.99
N VAL A 67 -0.39 -6.77 -4.72
CA VAL A 67 0.28 -7.43 -3.61
C VAL A 67 -0.55 -8.64 -3.22
N ASN A 68 0.05 -9.84 -3.22
CA ASN A 68 -0.54 -11.05 -2.66
C ASN A 68 0.22 -11.40 -1.38
N PHE A 69 -0.47 -11.40 -0.24
CA PHE A 69 0.08 -11.77 1.06
C PHE A 69 -0.48 -13.10 1.58
N LYS A 70 -1.26 -13.83 0.76
CA LYS A 70 -1.74 -15.16 1.12
C LYS A 70 -0.56 -16.10 1.36
N LYS A 71 -0.61 -16.80 2.49
CA LYS A 71 0.45 -17.71 2.93
C LYS A 71 0.74 -18.76 1.85
N GLY A 72 2.03 -18.88 1.49
CA GLY A 72 2.49 -19.84 0.47
C GLY A 72 2.38 -19.35 -0.98
N GLU A 73 1.71 -18.22 -1.21
CA GLU A 73 1.54 -17.63 -2.55
C GLU A 73 2.03 -16.17 -2.60
N VAL A 74 2.80 -15.75 -1.60
CA VAL A 74 3.23 -14.36 -1.44
C VAL A 74 3.97 -13.86 -2.68
N SER A 75 3.48 -12.80 -3.30
CA SER A 75 4.06 -12.25 -4.53
C SER A 75 3.71 -10.79 -4.74
N PHE A 76 4.50 -10.11 -5.56
CA PHE A 76 4.15 -8.84 -6.17
C PHE A 76 3.96 -9.03 -7.67
N ASP A 77 2.89 -8.47 -8.22
CA ASP A 77 2.63 -8.46 -9.65
C ASP A 77 2.51 -7.00 -10.11
N ILE A 78 3.36 -6.60 -11.06
CA ILE A 78 3.56 -5.20 -11.43
C ILE A 78 3.16 -4.97 -12.89
N PHE A 79 2.46 -3.86 -13.15
CA PHE A 79 2.22 -3.38 -14.50
C PHE A 79 2.28 -1.86 -14.57
N TYR A 80 2.62 -1.34 -15.75
CA TYR A 80 2.89 0.07 -15.98
C TYR A 80 2.07 0.59 -17.15
N GLN A 81 1.72 1.87 -17.09
CA GLN A 81 1.28 2.62 -18.24
C GLN A 81 2.46 3.40 -18.82
N ILE A 82 2.79 3.16 -20.09
CA ILE A 82 3.88 3.81 -20.82
C ILE A 82 3.35 4.18 -22.20
N ASN A 83 3.47 5.45 -22.59
CA ASN A 83 2.98 5.98 -23.87
C ASN A 83 1.51 5.62 -24.13
N GLY A 84 0.64 5.77 -23.13
CA GLY A 84 -0.79 5.46 -23.21
C GLY A 84 -1.16 3.96 -23.22
N HIS A 85 -0.20 3.05 -23.09
CA HIS A 85 -0.43 1.61 -23.17
C HIS A 85 -0.02 0.91 -21.87
N LEU A 86 -0.82 -0.09 -21.48
CA LEU A 86 -0.60 -0.87 -20.26
C LEU A 86 0.19 -2.16 -20.56
N TYR A 87 1.26 -2.39 -19.80
CA TYR A 87 2.15 -3.55 -19.94
C TYR A 87 2.45 -4.18 -18.60
N PHE A 88 2.43 -5.51 -18.52
CA PHE A 88 3.08 -6.20 -17.41
C PHE A 88 4.59 -5.96 -17.46
N TRP A 89 5.23 -5.92 -16.29
CA TRP A 89 6.67 -5.66 -16.21
C TRP A 89 7.51 -6.63 -17.07
N ASN A 90 7.09 -7.90 -17.14
CA ASN A 90 7.76 -8.94 -17.92
C ASN A 90 7.51 -8.84 -19.44
N GLN A 91 6.61 -7.95 -19.87
CA GLN A 91 6.36 -7.63 -21.29
C GLN A 91 7.20 -6.44 -21.76
N LEU A 92 7.83 -5.69 -20.85
CA LEU A 92 8.69 -4.57 -21.22
C LEU A 92 9.91 -5.05 -22.02
N GLU A 93 10.32 -4.25 -23.00
CA GLU A 93 11.51 -4.52 -23.82
C GLU A 93 12.81 -4.21 -23.05
N ASN A 94 12.77 -3.19 -22.19
CA ASN A 94 13.93 -2.74 -21.42
C ASN A 94 14.36 -3.78 -20.38
N GLN A 95 15.48 -4.45 -20.66
CA GLN A 95 16.05 -5.49 -19.80
C GLN A 95 16.55 -4.97 -18.46
N THR A 96 16.96 -3.71 -18.37
CA THR A 96 17.43 -3.11 -17.11
C THR A 96 16.26 -3.01 -16.13
N ILE A 97 15.11 -2.50 -16.58
CA ILE A 97 13.89 -2.42 -15.76
C ILE A 97 13.48 -3.82 -15.29
N LYS A 98 13.43 -4.79 -16.21
CA LYS A 98 13.10 -6.18 -15.88
C LYS A 98 14.00 -6.76 -14.80
N LYS A 99 15.33 -6.61 -14.94
CA LYS A 99 16.30 -7.12 -13.98
C LYS A 99 16.17 -6.47 -12.61
N ARG A 100 15.90 -5.16 -12.52
CA ARG A 100 15.68 -4.49 -11.24
C ARG A 100 14.41 -5.02 -10.57
N ILE A 101 13.33 -5.15 -11.32
CA ILE A 101 12.09 -5.70 -10.77
C ILE A 101 12.32 -7.13 -10.25
N GLU A 102 12.91 -7.99 -11.09
CA GLU A 102 13.13 -9.40 -10.78
C GLU A 102 14.09 -9.64 -9.59
N HIS A 103 15.19 -8.88 -9.50
CA HIS A 103 16.21 -9.12 -8.48
C HIS A 103 16.10 -8.23 -7.25
N GLU A 104 15.47 -7.06 -7.36
CA GLU A 104 15.38 -6.09 -6.27
C GLU A 104 13.97 -6.07 -5.68
N LEU A 105 12.91 -5.95 -6.49
CA LEU A 105 11.55 -5.76 -5.98
C LEU A 105 10.84 -7.06 -5.60
N LEU A 106 10.73 -8.00 -6.53
CA LEU A 106 9.95 -9.23 -6.32
C LEU A 106 10.43 -10.06 -5.12
N PRO A 107 11.74 -10.18 -4.84
CA PRO A 107 12.23 -10.98 -3.70
C PRO A 107 11.82 -10.41 -2.33
N GLN A 108 11.47 -9.12 -2.24
CA GLN A 108 11.06 -8.49 -0.97
C GLN A 108 9.66 -8.93 -0.52
N ALA A 109 8.86 -9.57 -1.39
CA ALA A 109 7.45 -9.82 -1.12
C ALA A 109 7.21 -10.58 0.20
N SER A 110 8.01 -11.62 0.48
CA SER A 110 7.86 -12.41 1.71
C SER A 110 8.14 -11.58 2.97
N GLU A 111 9.22 -10.80 2.97
CA GLU A 111 9.62 -10.00 4.13
C GLU A 111 8.58 -8.90 4.43
N VAL A 112 8.09 -8.23 3.38
CA VAL A 112 7.06 -7.20 3.54
C VAL A 112 5.75 -7.82 4.05
N ALA A 113 5.33 -8.97 3.51
CA ALA A 113 4.12 -9.67 3.96
C ALA A 113 4.20 -10.03 5.45
N ASP A 114 5.33 -10.60 5.87
CA ASP A 114 5.54 -11.00 7.26
C ASP A 114 5.55 -9.79 8.21
N ALA A 115 6.24 -8.72 7.83
CA ALA A 115 6.33 -7.50 8.62
C ALA A 115 4.96 -6.82 8.79
N VAL A 116 4.21 -6.66 7.69
CA VAL A 116 2.88 -6.02 7.70
C VAL A 116 1.86 -6.87 8.45
N ASN A 117 1.71 -8.13 8.07
CA ASN A 117 0.69 -8.98 8.69
C ASN A 117 1.00 -9.32 10.16
N LYS A 118 2.26 -9.18 10.60
CA LYS A 118 2.58 -9.25 12.03
C LYS A 118 1.91 -8.10 12.80
N GLN A 119 1.93 -6.87 12.29
CA GLN A 119 1.29 -5.72 12.95
C GLN A 119 -0.22 -5.95 13.12
N PHE A 120 -0.90 -6.39 12.05
CA PHE A 120 -2.34 -6.66 12.12
C PHE A 120 -2.69 -7.82 13.07
N ARG A 121 -1.88 -8.89 13.11
CA ARG A 121 -2.07 -9.98 14.08
C ARG A 121 -1.89 -9.50 15.52
N GLU A 122 -0.88 -8.68 15.80
CA GLU A 122 -0.64 -8.10 17.13
C GLU A 122 -1.78 -7.15 17.55
N ALA A 123 -2.41 -6.50 16.58
CA ALA A 123 -3.61 -5.68 16.78
C ALA A 123 -4.93 -6.49 16.87
N ASN A 124 -4.89 -7.83 16.81
CA ASN A 124 -6.07 -8.71 16.73
C ASN A 124 -7.03 -8.37 15.57
N HIS A 125 -6.46 -7.98 14.42
CA HIS A 125 -7.21 -7.64 13.21
C HIS A 125 -6.96 -8.69 12.11
N PRO A 126 -7.93 -8.94 11.21
CA PRO A 126 -7.70 -9.72 10.00
C PRO A 126 -6.45 -9.26 9.25
N THR A 127 -5.69 -10.21 8.71
CA THR A 127 -4.50 -9.90 7.94
C THR A 127 -4.87 -9.44 6.53
N ILE A 128 -3.93 -8.79 5.83
CA ILE A 128 -4.11 -8.45 4.43
C ILE A 128 -3.92 -9.73 3.59
N SER A 129 -4.91 -10.05 2.76
CA SER A 129 -4.80 -11.11 1.74
C SER A 129 -4.26 -10.57 0.43
N PHE A 130 -4.87 -9.49 -0.06
CA PHE A 130 -4.37 -8.78 -1.23
C PHE A 130 -4.38 -7.27 -0.99
N ALA A 131 -3.56 -6.55 -1.74
CA ALA A 131 -3.67 -5.11 -1.85
C ALA A 131 -3.41 -4.64 -3.28
N GLU A 132 -4.20 -3.68 -3.72
CA GLU A 132 -4.08 -3.04 -5.02
C GLU A 132 -3.51 -1.62 -4.83
N LEU A 133 -2.34 -1.38 -5.41
CA LEU A 133 -1.64 -0.11 -5.29
C LEU A 133 -1.60 0.59 -6.64
N GLN A 134 -1.88 1.90 -6.65
CA GLN A 134 -1.91 2.72 -7.84
C GLN A 134 -1.05 3.97 -7.64
N PHE A 135 -0.37 4.41 -8.69
CA PHE A 135 0.42 5.63 -8.69
C PHE A 135 0.33 6.36 -10.03
N GLU A 136 0.16 7.68 -9.98
CA GLU A 136 0.15 8.58 -11.13
C GLU A 136 1.37 9.52 -11.09
N TRP A 137 2.19 9.49 -12.14
CA TRP A 137 3.46 10.23 -12.14
C TRP A 137 3.30 11.74 -12.21
N GLU A 138 2.31 12.25 -12.94
CA GLU A 138 2.16 13.70 -13.16
C GLU A 138 1.77 14.43 -11.87
N THR A 139 0.84 13.87 -11.10
CA THR A 139 0.30 14.44 -9.86
C THR A 139 1.03 13.94 -8.61
N LYS A 140 1.78 12.84 -8.73
CA LYS A 140 2.33 12.06 -7.61
C LYS A 140 1.26 11.46 -6.70
N ALA A 141 0.01 11.42 -7.17
CA ALA A 141 -1.09 10.79 -6.48
C ALA A 141 -0.85 9.29 -6.35
N TRP A 142 -1.19 8.73 -5.19
CA TRP A 142 -1.14 7.29 -4.98
C TRP A 142 -2.34 6.83 -4.17
N PHE A 143 -2.76 5.60 -4.42
CA PHE A 143 -3.93 5.01 -3.80
C PHE A 143 -3.64 3.57 -3.42
N SER A 144 -4.27 3.12 -2.33
CA SER A 144 -4.22 1.74 -1.85
C SER A 144 -5.64 1.24 -1.59
N HIS A 145 -5.89 -0.01 -1.96
CA HIS A 145 -7.08 -0.76 -1.59
C HIS A 145 -6.65 -2.09 -0.99
N ILE A 146 -7.25 -2.47 0.14
CA ILE A 146 -6.92 -3.68 0.88
C ILE A 146 -8.08 -4.65 0.75
N ILE A 147 -7.75 -5.92 0.46
CA ILE A 147 -8.67 -7.05 0.56
C ILE A 147 -8.25 -7.86 1.78
N TRP A 148 -9.07 -7.81 2.82
CA TRP A 148 -8.81 -8.47 4.10
C TRP A 148 -8.99 -9.99 4.01
N GLU A 149 -8.36 -10.72 4.93
CA GLU A 149 -8.45 -12.18 5.02
C GLU A 149 -9.89 -12.70 5.19
N ASP A 150 -10.72 -11.99 5.93
CA ASP A 150 -12.11 -12.33 6.21
C ASP A 150 -13.11 -11.85 5.14
N ASP A 151 -12.64 -11.14 4.12
CA ASP A 151 -13.43 -10.76 2.95
C ASP A 151 -13.69 -11.98 2.04
N PRO A 152 -14.92 -12.22 1.54
CA PRO A 152 -15.17 -13.22 0.50
C PRO A 152 -14.24 -13.12 -0.72
N ALA A 153 -13.81 -11.91 -1.09
CA ALA A 153 -12.85 -11.65 -2.16
C ALA A 153 -11.47 -12.29 -1.92
N SER A 154 -11.09 -12.54 -0.66
CA SER A 154 -9.82 -13.19 -0.31
C SER A 154 -9.71 -14.62 -0.84
N GLN A 155 -10.85 -15.25 -1.13
CA GLN A 155 -10.94 -16.60 -1.66
C GLN A 155 -10.73 -16.66 -3.18
N LEU A 156 -10.74 -15.52 -3.87
CA LEU A 156 -10.50 -15.48 -5.30
C LEU A 156 -9.04 -15.90 -5.62
N PRO A 157 -8.82 -16.60 -6.75
CA PRO A 157 -7.47 -16.87 -7.22
C PRO A 157 -6.74 -15.56 -7.56
N LYS A 158 -5.46 -15.46 -7.19
CA LYS A 158 -4.62 -14.30 -7.54
C LYS A 158 -4.69 -13.95 -9.03
N ALA A 159 -4.62 -14.97 -9.89
CA ALA A 159 -4.66 -14.78 -11.34
C ALA A 159 -5.98 -14.16 -11.82
N GLN A 160 -7.10 -14.44 -11.15
CA GLN A 160 -8.38 -13.81 -11.46
C GLN A 160 -8.34 -12.33 -11.09
N ILE A 161 -7.92 -11.99 -9.86
CA ILE A 161 -7.82 -10.59 -9.41
C ILE A 161 -6.91 -9.79 -10.35
N LEU A 162 -5.71 -10.31 -10.62
CA LEU A 162 -4.72 -9.64 -11.47
C LEU A 162 -5.23 -9.36 -12.88
N ASN A 163 -5.81 -10.37 -13.54
CA ASN A 163 -6.21 -10.25 -14.95
C ASN A 163 -7.46 -9.38 -15.12
N GLU A 164 -8.42 -9.48 -14.21
CA GLU A 164 -9.63 -8.66 -14.24
C GLU A 164 -9.30 -7.20 -13.88
N TRP A 165 -8.47 -6.97 -12.86
CA TRP A 165 -7.99 -5.63 -12.52
C TRP A 165 -7.20 -5.01 -13.67
N PHE A 166 -6.24 -5.73 -14.26
CA PHE A 166 -5.50 -5.26 -15.43
C PHE A 166 -6.43 -4.87 -16.59
N SER A 167 -7.45 -5.69 -16.86
CA SER A 167 -8.41 -5.45 -17.94
C SER A 167 -9.31 -4.23 -17.66
N LEU A 168 -9.67 -4.01 -16.40
CA LEU A 168 -10.41 -2.84 -15.92
C LEU A 168 -9.57 -1.56 -16.10
N ILE A 169 -8.34 -1.55 -15.57
CA ILE A 169 -7.41 -0.43 -15.68
C ILE A 169 -7.14 -0.10 -17.15
N LYS A 170 -6.88 -1.10 -17.99
CA LYS A 170 -6.60 -0.90 -19.42
C LYS A 170 -7.72 -0.18 -20.16
N LYS A 171 -8.99 -0.42 -19.78
CA LYS A 171 -10.14 0.30 -20.36
C LYS A 171 -10.21 1.73 -19.84
N GLU A 172 -10.00 1.95 -18.55
CA GLU A 172 -10.06 3.27 -17.94
C GLU A 172 -8.95 4.20 -18.42
N THR A 173 -7.73 3.68 -18.60
CA THR A 173 -6.57 4.49 -19.03
C THR A 173 -6.78 5.14 -20.40
N GLN A 174 -7.65 4.58 -21.26
CA GLN A 174 -7.93 5.12 -22.59
C GLN A 174 -8.63 6.49 -22.53
N ASN A 175 -9.39 6.76 -21.48
CA ASN A 175 -10.25 7.95 -21.37
C ASN A 175 -9.86 8.86 -20.20
N LYS A 176 -8.76 8.56 -19.50
CA LYS A 176 -8.39 9.23 -18.24
C LYS A 176 -7.12 10.08 -18.38
N PRO A 177 -7.20 11.42 -18.21
CA PRO A 177 -6.05 12.33 -18.30
C PRO A 177 -4.92 11.95 -17.36
N LEU A 178 -3.66 12.12 -17.76
CA LEU A 178 -2.48 11.74 -16.97
C LEU A 178 -2.29 12.53 -15.67
N ASN A 179 -3.06 13.58 -15.46
CA ASN A 179 -3.03 14.48 -14.30
C ASN A 179 -4.36 14.47 -13.52
N SER A 180 -5.01 13.31 -13.46
CA SER A 180 -6.36 13.21 -12.94
C SER A 180 -6.45 13.31 -11.42
N ASP A 181 -5.39 12.97 -10.68
CA ASP A 181 -5.37 12.89 -9.20
C ASP A 181 -6.56 12.08 -8.63
N THR A 182 -6.99 11.07 -9.38
CA THR A 182 -8.14 10.25 -9.02
C THR A 182 -7.81 8.78 -9.13
N LYS A 183 -8.23 7.99 -8.15
CA LYS A 183 -8.09 6.53 -8.19
C LYS A 183 -8.78 5.94 -9.42
N PHE A 184 -8.18 4.92 -9.98
CA PHE A 184 -8.83 3.98 -10.89
C PHE A 184 -9.68 3.01 -10.09
N SER A 185 -10.55 2.28 -10.78
CA SER A 185 -11.35 1.24 -10.12
C SER A 185 -10.50 0.11 -9.56
N TRP A 186 -11.04 -0.51 -8.51
CA TRP A 186 -10.50 -1.67 -7.82
C TRP A 186 -11.16 -2.95 -8.32
N TYR A 187 -10.49 -4.08 -8.16
CA TYR A 187 -11.10 -5.39 -8.38
C TYR A 187 -10.80 -6.38 -7.24
N PRO A 188 -11.82 -7.04 -6.67
CA PRO A 188 -13.24 -6.84 -6.94
C PRO A 188 -13.72 -5.48 -6.41
N SER A 189 -14.67 -4.87 -7.12
CA SER A 189 -15.18 -3.53 -6.80
C SER A 189 -15.98 -3.46 -5.50
N ASN A 190 -16.37 -4.63 -4.97
CA ASN A 190 -17.04 -4.82 -3.70
C ASN A 190 -16.11 -5.68 -2.82
N SER A 191 -15.19 -5.02 -2.14
CA SER A 191 -14.45 -5.55 -1.00
C SER A 191 -14.55 -4.52 0.11
#